data_AF-A0AAP2HED8-F1
#
_entry.id   AF-A0AAP2HED8-F1
#
_cell.length_a   1.000
_cell.length_b   1.000
_cell.length_c   1.000
_cell.angle_alpha   90.00
_cell.angle_beta   90.00
_cell.angle_gamma   90.00
#
_symmetry.space_group_name_H-M   'P 1'
#
loop_
_entity.id
_entity.type
_entity.pdbx_description
1 polymer ?
#
loop_
_entity_poly.entity_id
_entity_poly.type
_entity_poly.pdbx_seq_one_letter_code
_entity_poly.pdbx_strand_id
1 'polypeptide(L)'
;MRKYPARRNRTPATLLIATLPFVTPKPHGKPHCWTVPPVGGPIEGYIEAEAIGKQYALQFVRWLHANPTLVGMGVLGWIASDIDYNAIDRNGYWVGFFSCIERLLVDAGYGT
;
A
#
# COMPACT_ATOMS: atom_id res chain seq x y z
N MET A 1 -20.64 -37.95 10.11
CA MET A 1 -20.62 -36.70 9.30
C MET A 1 -19.20 -36.13 9.27
N ARG A 2 -18.47 -36.23 8.15
CA ARG A 2 -17.17 -35.54 7.97
C ARG A 2 -17.45 -34.08 7.59
N LYS A 3 -17.11 -33.13 8.46
CA LYS A 3 -17.02 -31.71 8.09
C LYS A 3 -15.79 -31.53 7.20
N TYR A 4 -15.99 -31.33 5.90
CA TYR A 4 -14.92 -30.86 5.04
C TYR A 4 -14.59 -29.41 5.45
N PRO A 5 -13.31 -29.05 5.70
CA PRO A 5 -12.97 -27.65 5.89
C PRO A 5 -13.28 -26.91 4.58
N ALA A 6 -13.99 -25.79 4.70
CA ALA A 6 -14.27 -24.91 3.57
C ALA A 6 -12.94 -24.57 2.87
N ARG A 7 -12.83 -24.96 1.60
CA ARG A 7 -11.72 -24.60 0.73
C ARG A 7 -11.75 -23.08 0.56
N ARG A 8 -10.94 -22.37 1.33
CA ARG A 8 -10.82 -20.91 1.27
C ARG A 8 -10.17 -20.53 -0.05
N ASN A 9 -10.96 -20.11 -1.02
CA ASN A 9 -10.47 -19.47 -2.24
C ASN A 9 -9.84 -18.12 -1.85
N ARG A 10 -8.59 -18.11 -1.38
CA ARG A 10 -7.76 -16.89 -1.41
C ARG A 10 -7.53 -16.59 -2.88
N THR A 11 -7.95 -15.41 -3.35
CA THR A 11 -7.56 -14.98 -4.70
C THR A 11 -6.04 -14.77 -4.72
N PRO A 12 -5.34 -15.13 -5.80
CA PRO A 12 -3.88 -14.95 -5.92
C PRO A 12 -3.43 -13.53 -5.56
N ALA A 13 -4.26 -12.53 -5.89
CA ALA A 13 -4.08 -11.12 -5.55
C ALA A 13 -3.80 -10.84 -4.06
N THR A 14 -4.52 -11.51 -3.15
CA THR A 14 -4.38 -11.29 -1.69
C THR A 14 -3.06 -11.82 -1.15
N LEU A 15 -2.49 -12.87 -1.76
CA LEU A 15 -1.18 -13.39 -1.39
C LEU A 15 -0.05 -12.51 -1.94
N LEU A 16 -0.29 -11.83 -3.07
CA LEU A 16 0.73 -11.02 -3.75
C LEU A 16 0.86 -9.63 -3.14
N ILE A 17 -0.21 -9.00 -2.67
CA ILE A 17 -0.11 -7.65 -2.08
C ILE A 17 0.67 -7.64 -0.75
N ALA A 18 0.70 -8.78 -0.04
CA ALA A 18 1.43 -8.96 1.21
C ALA A 18 2.96 -8.89 1.06
N THR A 19 3.50 -8.80 -0.17
CA THR A 19 4.93 -8.60 -0.41
C THR A 19 5.35 -7.14 -0.32
N LEU A 20 4.39 -6.20 -0.27
CA LEU A 20 4.68 -4.78 -0.09
C LEU A 20 5.07 -4.50 1.37
N PRO A 21 6.09 -3.66 1.64
CA PRO A 21 6.67 -3.51 2.97
C PRO A 21 5.75 -2.83 3.98
N PHE A 22 4.70 -2.16 3.51
CA PHE A 22 3.69 -1.48 4.32
C PHE A 22 2.39 -2.28 4.46
N VAL A 23 2.39 -3.56 4.09
CA VAL A 23 1.22 -4.44 4.17
C VAL A 23 1.44 -5.50 5.25
N THR A 24 0.55 -5.54 6.23
CA THR A 24 0.58 -6.58 7.27
C THR A 24 -0.36 -7.72 6.88
N PRO A 25 0.16 -8.95 6.63
CA PRO A 25 -0.67 -10.10 6.35
C PRO A 25 -1.52 -10.46 7.58
N LYS A 26 -2.79 -10.79 7.36
CA LYS A 26 -3.67 -11.30 8.43
C LYS A 26 -3.88 -12.81 8.26
N PRO A 27 -3.90 -13.60 9.36
CA PRO A 27 -4.21 -15.03 9.30
C PRO A 27 -5.56 -15.32 8.63
N HIS A 28 -6.53 -14.42 8.84
CA HIS A 28 -7.89 -14.48 8.32
C HIS A 28 -8.32 -13.11 7.78
N GLY A 29 -9.04 -13.08 6.65
CA GLY A 29 -9.56 -11.84 6.04
C GLY A 29 -8.58 -11.14 5.08
N LYS A 30 -8.96 -9.92 4.67
CA LYS A 30 -8.12 -9.01 3.86
C LYS A 30 -6.90 -8.57 4.70
N PRO A 31 -5.67 -8.52 4.12
CA PRO A 31 -4.50 -7.96 4.80
C PRO A 31 -4.74 -6.49 5.16
N HIS A 32 -4.01 -5.98 6.17
CA HIS A 32 -3.98 -4.55 6.45
C HIS A 32 -3.03 -3.89 5.46
N CYS A 33 -3.55 -3.10 4.52
CA CYS A 33 -2.80 -2.56 3.40
C CYS A 33 -1.97 -1.32 3.73
N TRP A 34 -1.96 -0.89 5.00
CA TRP A 34 -1.17 0.24 5.45
C TRP A 34 -0.68 0.08 6.89
N THR A 35 0.57 -0.30 7.10
CA THR A 35 1.18 -0.40 8.43
C THR A 35 2.55 0.23 8.35
N VAL A 36 2.72 1.34 9.06
CA VAL A 36 3.97 2.11 9.10
C VAL A 36 4.33 2.42 10.56
N PRO A 37 5.63 2.44 10.91
CA PRO A 37 6.03 2.81 12.26
C PRO A 37 5.76 4.31 12.51
N PRO A 38 5.57 4.74 13.77
CA PRO A 38 5.59 6.15 14.11
C PRO A 38 7.00 6.74 13.86
N VAL A 39 7.08 8.00 13.43
CA VAL A 39 8.36 8.71 13.34
C VAL A 39 8.64 9.50 14.61
N GLY A 40 9.92 9.57 14.99
CA GLY A 40 10.39 10.34 16.12
C GLY A 40 10.74 11.78 15.73
N GLY A 41 10.61 12.71 16.68
CA GLY A 41 10.98 14.12 16.52
C GLY A 41 10.01 14.92 15.64
N PRO A 42 10.08 16.27 15.67
CA PRO A 42 9.34 17.11 14.74
C PRO A 42 9.95 16.99 13.32
N ILE A 43 9.76 18.00 12.46
CA ILE A 43 10.10 18.11 11.02
C ILE A 43 11.02 17.03 10.39
N GLU A 44 12.17 16.67 10.98
CA GLU A 44 13.04 15.62 10.43
C GLU A 44 12.31 14.27 10.25
N GLY A 45 11.53 13.84 11.26
CA GLY A 45 10.77 12.59 11.17
C GLY A 45 9.71 12.63 10.07
N TYR A 46 9.09 13.80 9.87
CA TYR A 46 8.14 14.01 8.78
C TYR A 46 8.82 13.87 7.40
N ILE A 47 9.97 14.51 7.20
CA ILE A 47 10.70 14.47 5.93
C ILE A 47 11.16 13.04 5.61
N GLU A 48 11.63 12.31 6.63
CA GLU A 48 12.01 10.90 6.47
C GLU A 48 10.80 10.04 6.09
N ALA A 49 9.66 10.20 6.80
CA ALA A 49 8.42 9.50 6.48
C ALA A 49 7.96 9.80 5.04
N GLU A 50 8.05 11.05 4.59
CA GLU A 50 7.71 11.44 3.22
C GLU A 50 8.61 10.75 2.19
N ALA A 51 9.93 10.72 2.42
CA ALA A 51 10.87 10.03 1.56
C ALA A 51 10.58 8.52 1.47
N ILE A 52 10.29 7.87 2.60
CA ILE A 52 9.92 6.45 2.65
C ILE A 52 8.56 6.22 1.94
N GLY A 53 7.59 7.12 2.13
CA GLY A 53 6.31 7.10 1.44
C GLY A 53 6.47 7.08 -0.08
N LYS A 54 7.36 7.91 -0.63
CA LYS A 54 7.70 7.91 -2.07
C LYS A 54 8.28 6.56 -2.50
N GLN A 55 9.16 5.96 -1.70
CA GLN A 55 9.71 4.63 -2.00
C GLN A 55 8.61 3.56 -2.01
N TYR A 56 7.66 3.62 -1.08
CA TYR A 56 6.50 2.73 -1.04
C TYR A 56 5.62 2.85 -2.29
N ALA A 57 5.40 4.06 -2.79
CA ALA A 57 4.68 4.28 -4.04
C ALA A 57 5.38 3.64 -5.24
N LEU A 58 6.70 3.79 -5.35
CA LEU A 58 7.48 3.13 -6.41
C LEU A 58 7.41 1.60 -6.31
N GLN A 59 7.47 1.04 -5.11
CA GLN A 59 7.30 -0.40 -4.90
C GLN A 59 5.89 -0.88 -5.25
N PHE A 60 4.86 -0.10 -4.92
CA PHE A 60 3.49 -0.37 -5.31
C PHE A 60 3.31 -0.37 -6.83
N VAL A 61 3.86 0.61 -7.54
CA VAL A 61 3.79 0.68 -9.02
C VAL A 61 4.53 -0.47 -9.68
N ARG A 62 5.73 -0.82 -9.19
CA ARG A 62 6.46 -2.02 -9.65
C ARG A 62 5.66 -3.29 -9.42
N TRP A 63 4.98 -3.37 -8.28
CA TRP A 63 4.10 -4.49 -7.96
C TRP A 63 2.90 -4.54 -8.91
N LEU A 64 2.25 -3.42 -9.23
CA LEU A 64 1.17 -3.37 -10.23
C LEU A 64 1.67 -3.81 -11.62
N HIS A 65 2.87 -3.38 -12.02
CA HIS A 65 3.47 -3.78 -13.28
C HIS A 65 3.71 -5.30 -13.36
N ALA A 66 4.12 -5.92 -12.26
CA ALA A 66 4.25 -7.37 -12.17
C ALA A 66 2.89 -8.11 -12.09
N ASN A 67 1.80 -7.40 -11.80
CA ASN A 67 0.46 -7.95 -11.58
C ASN A 67 -0.62 -7.18 -12.36
N PRO A 68 -0.53 -7.12 -13.71
CA PRO A 68 -1.37 -6.26 -14.52
C PRO A 68 -2.88 -6.59 -14.43
N THR A 69 -3.24 -7.83 -14.11
CA THR A 69 -4.63 -8.25 -13.90
C THR A 69 -5.29 -7.61 -12.68
N LEU A 70 -4.51 -6.96 -11.80
CA LEU A 70 -4.99 -6.26 -10.61
C LEU A 70 -5.16 -4.75 -10.83
N VAL A 71 -4.71 -4.24 -11.99
CA VAL A 71 -4.93 -2.84 -12.37
C VAL A 71 -6.43 -2.63 -12.59
N GLY A 72 -6.97 -1.52 -12.07
CA GLY A 72 -8.41 -1.21 -12.13
C GLY A 72 -9.27 -1.89 -11.06
N MET A 73 -8.71 -2.83 -10.27
CA MET A 73 -9.45 -3.55 -9.23
C MET A 73 -9.60 -2.79 -7.90
N GLY A 74 -9.19 -1.52 -7.85
CA GLY A 74 -9.33 -0.67 -6.66
C GLY A 74 -8.29 -0.90 -5.56
N VAL A 75 -7.14 -1.52 -5.87
CA VAL A 75 -6.08 -1.81 -4.87
C VAL A 75 -5.58 -0.53 -4.18
N LEU A 76 -5.46 0.58 -4.91
CA LEU A 76 -5.10 1.86 -4.31
C LEU A 76 -6.14 2.34 -3.28
N GLY A 77 -7.42 2.09 -3.55
CA GLY A 77 -8.51 2.37 -2.60
C GLY A 77 -8.45 1.48 -1.35
N TRP A 78 -7.96 0.25 -1.47
CA TRP A 78 -7.73 -0.63 -0.32
C TRP A 78 -6.58 -0.18 0.58
N ILE A 79 -5.56 0.45 -0.01
CA ILE A 79 -4.46 1.06 0.75
C ILE A 79 -5.02 2.29 1.46
N ALA A 80 -5.68 3.19 0.73
CA ALA A 80 -6.30 4.40 1.27
C ALA A 80 -7.28 4.12 2.42
N SER A 81 -8.08 3.05 2.31
CA SER A 81 -9.05 2.68 3.36
C SER A 81 -8.42 2.28 4.69
N ASP A 82 -7.16 1.83 4.66
CA ASP A 82 -6.46 1.30 5.83
C ASP A 82 -5.51 2.36 6.45
N ILE A 83 -5.45 3.58 5.87
CA ILE A 83 -4.67 4.71 6.39
C ILE A 83 -5.45 5.38 7.52
N ASP A 84 -4.80 5.57 8.68
CA ASP A 84 -5.27 6.50 9.70
C ASP A 84 -4.76 7.91 9.40
N TYR A 85 -5.61 8.72 8.76
CA TYR A 85 -5.28 10.10 8.38
C TYR A 85 -5.12 11.06 9.57
N ASN A 86 -5.53 10.65 10.78
CA ASN A 86 -5.39 11.47 11.99
C ASN A 86 -4.08 11.21 12.74
N ALA A 87 -3.30 10.21 12.34
CA ALA A 87 -2.00 9.88 12.95
C ALA A 87 -0.92 10.87 12.49
N ILE A 88 -0.77 11.98 13.22
CA ILE A 88 0.19 13.06 12.93
C ILE A 88 1.64 12.53 12.91
N ASP A 89 1.95 11.57 13.78
CA ASP A 89 3.24 10.88 13.87
C ASP A 89 3.52 9.91 12.71
N ARG A 90 2.64 9.83 11.71
CA ARG A 90 2.75 8.94 10.55
C ARG A 90 2.32 9.59 9.24
N ASN A 91 1.95 10.88 9.26
CA ASN A 91 1.32 11.52 8.11
C ASN A 91 2.25 11.64 6.89
N GLY A 92 3.54 11.87 7.11
CA GLY A 92 4.53 12.00 6.04
C GLY A 92 4.54 10.79 5.10
N TYR A 93 4.34 9.58 5.60
CA TYR A 93 4.29 8.36 4.77
C TYR A 93 3.22 8.44 3.69
N TRP A 94 1.97 8.79 4.06
CA TRP A 94 0.89 8.81 3.08
C TRP A 94 0.98 10.02 2.18
N VAL A 95 1.46 11.16 2.69
CA VAL A 95 1.73 12.36 1.87
C VAL A 95 2.73 12.02 0.77
N GLY A 96 3.89 11.47 1.15
CA GLY A 96 4.92 11.07 0.19
C GLY A 96 4.45 10.00 -0.79
N PHE A 97 3.65 9.04 -0.32
CA PHE A 97 3.08 7.99 -1.16
C PHE A 97 2.15 8.56 -2.25
N PHE A 98 1.15 9.35 -1.88
CA PHE A 98 0.21 9.90 -2.86
C PHE A 98 0.85 10.96 -3.76
N SER A 99 1.71 11.84 -3.23
CA SER A 99 2.43 12.81 -4.06
C SER A 99 3.35 12.15 -5.10
N CYS A 100 3.94 11.00 -4.78
CA CYS A 100 4.70 10.23 -5.77
C CYS A 100 3.79 9.62 -6.84
N ILE A 101 2.63 9.09 -6.47
CA ILE A 101 1.65 8.57 -7.43
C ILE A 101 1.14 9.69 -8.34
N GLU A 102 0.80 10.86 -7.80
CA GLU A 102 0.39 12.03 -8.59
C GLU A 102 1.45 12.39 -9.64
N ARG A 103 2.73 12.44 -9.24
CA ARG A 103 3.83 12.68 -10.18
C ARG A 103 3.89 11.64 -11.29
N LEU A 104 3.81 10.35 -10.94
CA LEU A 104 3.85 9.26 -11.92
C LEU A 104 2.65 9.29 -12.88
N LEU A 105 1.46 9.69 -12.41
CA LEU A 105 0.27 9.86 -13.25
C LEU A 105 0.46 11.00 -14.25
N VAL A 106 1.02 12.13 -13.80
CA VAL A 106 1.36 13.26 -14.67
C VAL A 106 2.38 12.83 -15.72
N ASP A 107 3.46 12.17 -15.31
CA ASP A 107 4.53 11.73 -16.22
C ASP A 107 4.00 10.71 -17.26
N ALA A 108 3.17 9.76 -16.83
CA ALA A 108 2.53 8.79 -17.72
C ALA A 108 1.52 9.45 -18.69
N GLY A 109 0.82 10.49 -18.24
CA GLY A 109 -0.14 11.24 -19.07
C GLY A 109 0.52 12.05 -20.18
N TYR A 110 1.79 12.43 -20.03
CA TYR A 110 2.55 13.19 -21.02
C TYR A 110 3.31 12.33 -22.05
N GLY A 111 3.32 11.00 -21.92
CA GLY A 111 3.82 10.08 -22.94
C GLY A 111 5.27 10.35 -23.37
N THR A 112 6.19 10.42 -22.42
CA THR A 112 7.64 10.34 -22.71
C THR A 112 8.10 8.92 -22.97
#